data_AF-U2KEL0-F1
#
_entry.id   AF-U2KEL0-F1
#
_cell.length_a   1.000
_cell.length_b   1.000
_cell.length_c   1.000
_cell.angle_alpha   90.00
_cell.angle_beta   90.00
_cell.angle_gamma   90.00
#
_symmetry.space_group_name_H-M   'P 1'
#
loop_
_entity.id
_entity.type
_entity.pdbx_description
1 polymer ?
#
loop_
_entity_poly.entity_id
_entity_poly.type
_entity_poly.pdbx_seq_one_letter_code
_entity_poly.pdbx_strand_id
1 'polypeptide(L)'
;MTGGQMAPTTLLGMKTATSPQGRNSELNGYPLKISNLLALLDGTCYVTRQAVHTMASVTKAKKALRKAFQNSLDRKGTSVVEIVSTCNTGWKMSPDAANKWMAEHMFAEYPLGDLKNI
;
A
#
# COMPACT_ATOMS: atom_id res chain seq x y z
N MET A 1 -14.08 6.41 7.19
CA MET A 1 -14.64 7.55 6.45
C MET A 1 -15.89 7.20 5.62
N THR A 2 -16.01 6.03 4.99
CA THR A 2 -17.25 5.65 4.24
C THR A 2 -17.77 4.24 4.56
N GLY A 3 -17.35 3.65 5.68
CA GLY A 3 -17.80 2.31 6.10
C GLY A 3 -17.04 1.13 5.50
N GLY A 4 -15.89 1.35 4.86
CA GLY A 4 -15.06 0.24 4.33
C GLY A 4 -15.57 -0.29 3.00
N GLN A 5 -15.77 0.61 2.03
CA GLN A 5 -16.12 0.26 0.65
C GLN A 5 -14.94 -0.42 -0.06
N MET A 6 -15.23 -1.18 -1.13
CA MET A 6 -14.19 -1.76 -1.98
C MET A 6 -13.31 -0.67 -2.60
N ALA A 7 -12.00 -0.89 -2.54
CA ALA A 7 -10.99 -0.02 -3.13
C ALA A 7 -10.22 -0.77 -4.22
N PRO A 8 -9.50 -0.07 -5.12
CA PRO A 8 -8.65 -0.70 -6.11
C PRO A 8 -7.63 -1.67 -5.53
N THR A 9 -7.17 -1.44 -4.29
CA THR A 9 -6.20 -2.26 -3.54
C THR A 9 -6.83 -3.34 -2.66
N THR A 10 -8.16 -3.50 -2.67
CA THR A 10 -8.83 -4.61 -1.98
C THR A 10 -8.41 -5.93 -2.63
N LEU A 11 -7.91 -6.88 -1.83
CA LEU A 11 -7.48 -8.21 -2.27
C LEU A 11 -8.63 -9.05 -2.82
N LEU A 12 -8.31 -10.05 -3.65
CA LEU A 12 -9.28 -11.08 -4.04
C LEU A 12 -9.85 -11.79 -2.82
N GLY A 13 -11.15 -12.07 -2.83
CA GLY A 13 -11.87 -12.69 -1.71
C GLY A 13 -12.05 -11.81 -0.47
N MET A 14 -11.41 -10.64 -0.40
CA MET A 14 -11.54 -9.74 0.75
C MET A 14 -12.92 -9.07 0.75
N LYS A 15 -13.65 -9.26 1.86
CA LYS A 15 -14.99 -8.72 2.06
C LYS A 15 -14.93 -7.22 2.37
N THR A 16 -15.83 -6.48 1.76
CA THR A 16 -16.04 -5.04 2.01
C THR A 16 -17.53 -4.72 2.02
N ALA A 17 -17.92 -3.48 2.34
CA ALA A 17 -19.33 -3.09 2.34
C ALA A 17 -20.01 -3.25 0.97
N THR A 18 -19.29 -3.00 -0.13
CA THR A 18 -19.78 -3.16 -1.51
C THR A 18 -19.42 -4.49 -2.16
N SER A 19 -18.62 -5.33 -1.49
CA SER A 19 -18.32 -6.70 -1.90
C SER A 19 -18.49 -7.67 -0.73
N PRO A 20 -19.74 -7.91 -0.25
CA PRO A 20 -20.00 -8.71 0.95
C PRO A 20 -19.59 -10.18 0.81
N GLN A 21 -19.55 -10.70 -0.42
CA GLN A 21 -19.05 -12.05 -0.73
C GLN A 21 -17.54 -12.08 -1.01
N GLY A 22 -16.85 -10.94 -0.88
CA GLY A 22 -15.46 -10.77 -1.27
C GLY A 22 -15.31 -10.20 -2.67
N ARG A 23 -14.14 -9.63 -2.97
CA ARG A 23 -13.82 -9.20 -4.33
C ARG A 23 -13.73 -10.43 -5.26
N ASN A 24 -14.52 -10.41 -6.33
CA ASN A 24 -14.49 -11.41 -7.40
C ASN A 24 -13.82 -10.80 -8.64
N SER A 25 -12.83 -11.48 -9.23
CA SER A 25 -12.10 -10.97 -10.39
C SER A 25 -12.96 -10.85 -11.66
N GLU A 26 -13.95 -11.71 -11.85
CA GLU A 26 -14.86 -11.67 -13.01
C GLU A 26 -15.82 -10.47 -12.93
N LEU A 27 -16.25 -10.11 -11.72
CA LEU A 27 -17.22 -9.02 -11.50
C LEU A 27 -16.56 -7.68 -11.18
N ASN A 28 -15.40 -7.70 -10.52
CA ASN A 28 -14.76 -6.52 -9.94
C ASN A 28 -13.34 -6.28 -10.45
N GLY A 29 -12.83 -7.16 -11.33
CA GLY A 29 -11.45 -7.13 -11.81
C GLY A 29 -10.42 -7.47 -10.73
N TYR A 30 -9.15 -7.49 -11.13
CA TYR A 30 -8.02 -7.76 -10.24
C TYR A 30 -7.60 -6.53 -9.43
N PRO A 31 -7.01 -6.72 -8.23
CA PRO A 31 -6.44 -5.64 -7.46
C PRO A 31 -5.39 -4.86 -8.25
N LEU A 32 -5.40 -3.52 -8.13
CA LEU A 32 -4.45 -2.67 -8.83
C LEU A 32 -3.22 -2.42 -7.96
N LYS A 33 -2.05 -2.79 -8.50
CA LYS A 33 -0.74 -2.47 -7.90
C LYS A 33 -0.33 -1.05 -8.28
N ILE A 34 -0.97 -0.06 -7.66
CA ILE A 34 -0.86 1.36 -8.05
C ILE A 34 0.60 1.81 -8.17
N SER A 35 1.45 1.55 -7.17
CA SER A 35 2.85 1.96 -7.24
C SER A 35 3.66 1.27 -8.34
N ASN A 36 3.29 0.05 -8.75
CA ASN A 36 3.95 -0.61 -9.87
C ASN A 36 3.63 0.12 -11.18
N LEU A 37 2.39 0.61 -11.34
CA LEU A 37 2.00 1.43 -12.49
C LEU A 37 2.72 2.78 -12.46
N LEU A 38 2.78 3.44 -11.29
CA LEU A 38 3.45 4.73 -11.14
C LEU A 38 4.96 4.64 -11.38
N ALA A 39 5.61 3.52 -11.05
CA ALA A 39 7.02 3.29 -11.33
C ALA A 39 7.38 3.33 -12.82
N LEU A 40 6.41 3.07 -13.70
CA LEU A 40 6.60 3.12 -15.17
C LEU A 40 6.54 4.54 -15.72
N LEU A 41 6.04 5.52 -14.97
CA LEU A 41 5.89 6.89 -15.45
C LEU A 41 7.24 7.62 -15.49
N ASP A 42 7.53 8.30 -16.59
CA ASP A 42 8.79 9.05 -16.79
C ASP A 42 9.00 10.14 -15.74
N GLY A 43 7.92 10.79 -15.29
CA GLY A 43 7.97 11.86 -14.30
C GLY A 43 8.27 11.42 -12.86
N THR A 44 8.28 10.11 -12.57
CA THR A 44 8.60 9.61 -11.23
C THR A 44 10.09 9.33 -11.09
N CYS A 45 10.70 9.75 -9.99
CA CYS A 45 12.12 9.49 -9.69
C CYS A 45 12.32 8.50 -8.54
N TYR A 46 11.33 8.37 -7.66
CA TYR A 46 11.38 7.44 -6.55
C TYR A 46 10.00 6.91 -6.27
N VAL A 47 9.83 5.60 -6.38
CA VAL A 47 8.57 4.92 -6.07
C VAL A 47 8.89 3.76 -5.15
N THR A 48 8.30 3.77 -3.96
CA THR A 48 8.61 2.81 -2.91
C THR A 48 7.36 2.39 -2.16
N ARG A 49 7.34 1.14 -1.71
CA ARG A 49 6.28 0.58 -0.87
C ARG A 49 6.86 0.23 0.49
N GLN A 50 6.29 0.79 1.54
CA GLN A 50 6.73 0.63 2.92
C GLN A 50 5.54 0.23 3.81
N ALA A 51 5.82 -0.07 5.08
CA ALA A 51 4.81 -0.36 6.09
C ALA A 51 5.21 0.28 7.42
N VAL A 52 4.30 0.29 8.39
CA VAL A 52 4.53 0.91 9.71
C VAL A 52 4.12 0.03 10.91
N HIS A 53 3.86 -1.25 10.66
CA HIS A 53 3.40 -2.21 11.68
C HIS A 53 4.47 -2.64 12.72
N THR A 54 5.75 -2.38 12.48
CA THR A 54 6.85 -2.64 13.43
C THR A 54 7.79 -1.44 13.52
N MET A 55 8.57 -1.36 14.61
CA MET A 55 9.59 -0.31 14.78
C MET A 55 10.64 -0.30 13.66
N ALA A 56 11.02 -1.47 13.17
CA ALA A 56 11.93 -1.60 12.04
C ALA A 56 11.31 -1.04 10.76
N SER A 57 10.03 -1.35 10.50
CA SER A 57 9.29 -0.82 9.35
C SER A 57 9.08 0.70 9.45
N VAL A 58 8.78 1.24 10.63
CA VAL A 58 8.67 2.69 10.87
C VAL A 58 9.99 3.40 10.53
N THR A 59 11.12 2.85 10.94
CA THR A 59 12.45 3.40 10.62
C THR A 59 12.69 3.44 9.11
N LYS A 60 12.34 2.36 8.40
CA LYS A 60 12.44 2.29 6.93
C LYS A 60 11.50 3.29 6.24
N ALA A 61 10.25 3.37 6.67
CA ALA A 61 9.26 4.33 6.15
C ALA A 61 9.71 5.78 6.36
N LYS A 62 10.27 6.11 7.54
CA LYS A 62 10.84 7.43 7.83
C LYS A 62 11.99 7.77 6.89
N LYS A 63 12.88 6.82 6.59
CA LYS A 63 13.98 7.00 5.63
C LYS A 63 13.44 7.26 4.22
N ALA A 64 12.46 6.47 3.78
CA ALA A 64 11.80 6.64 2.49
C ALA A 64 11.15 8.03 2.34
N LEU A 65 10.40 8.48 3.35
CA LEU A 65 9.77 9.81 3.34
C LEU A 65 10.82 10.94 3.26
N ARG A 66 11.91 10.86 4.03
CA ARG A 66 13.00 11.85 3.95
C ARG A 66 13.63 11.90 2.56
N LYS A 67 13.87 10.74 1.95
CA LYS A 67 14.40 10.66 0.59
C LYS A 67 13.44 11.28 -0.43
N ALA A 68 12.14 10.99 -0.31
CA ALA A 68 11.12 11.58 -1.18
C ALA A 68 11.12 13.12 -1.10
N PHE A 69 11.20 13.69 0.12
CA PHE A 69 11.31 15.14 0.29
C PHE A 69 12.62 15.70 -0.27
N GLN A 70 13.76 15.02 -0.05
CA GLN A 70 15.04 15.44 -0.61
C GLN A 70 15.00 15.47 -2.14
N ASN A 71 14.38 14.47 -2.78
CA ASN A 71 14.23 14.44 -4.23
C ASN A 71 13.43 15.64 -4.77
N SER A 72 12.40 16.08 -4.05
CA SER A 72 11.64 17.29 -4.41
C SER A 72 12.51 18.54 -4.31
N LEU A 73 13.33 18.68 -3.25
CA LEU A 73 14.27 19.79 -3.09
C LEU A 73 15.33 19.80 -4.21
N ASP A 74 15.84 18.62 -4.57
CA ASP A 74 16.85 18.43 -5.62
C ASP A 74 16.25 18.52 -7.04
N ARG A 75 14.93 18.76 -7.18
CA ARG A 75 14.21 18.83 -8.47
C ARG A 75 14.37 17.58 -9.33
N LYS A 76 14.46 16.40 -8.72
CA LYS A 76 14.66 15.11 -9.42
C LYS A 76 13.40 14.55 -10.07
N GLY A 77 12.22 15.09 -9.76
CA GLY A 77 10.93 14.60 -10.22
C GLY A 77 10.02 14.18 -9.08
N THR A 78 8.93 13.47 -9.39
CA THR A 78 7.92 13.07 -8.41
C THR A 78 8.35 11.83 -7.63
N SER A 79 8.23 11.90 -6.30
CA SER A 79 8.39 10.74 -5.43
C SER A 79 7.03 10.24 -4.96
N VAL A 80 6.85 8.91 -4.93
CA VAL A 80 5.65 8.21 -4.44
C VAL A 80 6.05 7.24 -3.34
N VAL A 81 5.45 7.40 -2.16
CA VAL A 81 5.67 6.52 -1.00
C VAL A 81 4.34 5.89 -0.62
N GLU A 82 4.14 4.63 -1.00
CA GLU A 82 2.97 3.84 -0.62
C GLU A 82 3.20 3.23 0.77
N ILE A 83 2.27 3.45 1.70
CA ILE A 83 2.30 2.82 3.03
C ILE A 83 1.21 1.75 3.10
N VAL A 84 1.61 0.49 3.06
CA VAL A 84 0.72 -0.63 3.38
C VAL A 84 0.40 -0.56 4.88
N SER A 85 -0.88 -0.34 5.18
CA SER A 85 -1.36 -0.08 6.53
C SER A 85 -2.70 -0.78 6.78
N THR A 86 -3.00 -0.97 8.06
CA THR A 86 -4.22 -1.63 8.50
C THR A 86 -5.33 -0.63 8.80
N CYS A 87 -6.57 -0.99 8.52
CA CYS A 87 -7.74 -0.36 9.09
C CYS A 87 -8.45 -1.36 10.00
N ASN A 88 -7.95 -1.53 11.22
CA ASN A 88 -8.43 -2.54 12.18
C ASN A 88 -9.94 -2.39 12.46
N THR A 89 -10.46 -1.16 12.53
CA THR A 89 -11.90 -0.89 12.65
C THR A 89 -12.69 -1.40 11.44
N GLY A 90 -12.18 -1.16 10.23
CA GLY A 90 -12.82 -1.62 8.99
C GLY A 90 -12.80 -3.14 8.85
N TRP A 91 -11.75 -3.79 9.36
CA TRP A 91 -11.60 -5.24 9.33
C TRP A 91 -12.24 -5.94 10.54
N LYS A 92 -12.73 -5.18 11.53
CA LYS A 92 -13.29 -5.68 12.80
C LYS A 92 -12.30 -6.59 13.54
N MET A 93 -11.03 -6.19 13.55
CA MET A 93 -9.93 -6.91 14.20
C MET A 93 -9.31 -6.05 15.30
N SER A 94 -8.63 -6.68 16.27
CA SER A 94 -7.73 -5.95 17.16
C SER A 94 -6.56 -5.35 16.37
N PRO A 95 -5.92 -4.26 16.84
CA PRO A 95 -4.76 -3.67 16.16
C PRO A 95 -3.62 -4.68 15.90
N ASP A 96 -3.31 -5.52 16.88
CA ASP A 96 -2.27 -6.56 16.75
C ASP A 96 -2.64 -7.62 15.70
N ALA A 97 -3.87 -8.12 15.74
CA ALA A 97 -4.33 -9.13 14.79
C ALA A 97 -4.37 -8.58 13.36
N ALA A 98 -4.77 -7.32 13.18
CA ALA A 98 -4.77 -6.66 11.88
C ALA A 98 -3.36 -6.53 11.30
N ASN A 99 -2.36 -6.18 12.14
CA ASN A 99 -0.97 -6.09 11.72
C ASN A 99 -0.42 -7.44 11.26
N LYS A 100 -0.69 -8.50 12.02
CA LYS A 100 -0.30 -9.88 11.65
C LYS A 100 -0.95 -10.31 10.35
N TRP A 101 -2.25 -10.10 10.22
CA TRP A 101 -2.99 -10.44 9.01
C TRP A 101 -2.46 -9.71 7.78
N MET A 102 -2.20 -8.40 7.90
CA MET A 102 -1.61 -7.61 6.82
C MET A 102 -0.23 -8.15 6.40
N ALA A 103 0.62 -8.46 7.37
CA ALA A 103 1.95 -8.99 7.08
C ALA A 103 1.90 -10.33 6.34
N GLU A 104 0.94 -11.19 6.69
CA GLU A 104 0.76 -12.51 6.09
C GLU A 104 0.09 -12.45 4.70
N HIS A 105 -0.92 -11.59 4.52
CA HIS A 105 -1.77 -11.61 3.32
C HIS A 105 -1.45 -10.48 2.34
N MET A 106 -1.24 -9.26 2.84
CA MET A 106 -1.06 -8.10 1.97
C MET A 106 0.36 -7.98 1.43
N PHE A 107 1.40 -8.36 2.19
CA PHE A 107 2.77 -8.22 1.71
C PHE A 107 3.13 -9.21 0.59
N ALA A 108 2.44 -10.34 0.49
CA ALA A 108 2.56 -11.24 -0.64
C ALA A 108 2.06 -10.59 -1.93
N GLU A 109 0.89 -9.93 -1.90
CA GLU A 109 0.32 -9.26 -3.06
C GLU A 109 1.02 -7.93 -3.37
N TYR A 110 1.44 -7.22 -2.32
CA TYR A 110 2.08 -5.90 -2.35
C TYR A 110 3.46 -5.95 -1.68
N PRO A 111 4.49 -6.54 -2.32
CA PRO A 111 5.82 -6.64 -1.75
C PRO A 111 6.40 -5.27 -1.41
N LEU A 112 6.99 -5.18 -0.21
CA LEU A 112 7.65 -3.97 0.28
C LEU A 112 9.01 -3.79 -0.40
N GLY A 113 9.43 -2.54 -0.56
CA GLY A 113 10.71 -2.18 -1.16
C GLY A 113 10.62 -1.03 -2.15
N ASP A 114 11.77 -0.66 -2.70
CA ASP A 114 11.85 0.33 -3.78
C ASP A 114 11.47 -0.35 -5.10
N LEU A 115 10.52 0.25 -5.82
CA LEU A 115 10.07 -0.16 -7.16
C LEU A 115 10.78 0.65 -8.25
N LYS A 116 11.09 1.92 -7.96
CA LYS A 116 11.89 2.82 -8.80
C LYS A 116 12.76 3.69 -7.91
N ASN A 117 14.03 3.83 -8.27
CA ASN A 117 14.96 4.65 -7.53
C ASN A 117 16.11 5.06 -8.47
N ILE A 118 15.93 6.21 -9.13
CA ILE A 118 16.85 6.78 -10.11
C ILE A 118 17.82 7.75 -9.43
#